data_AF-A0A1H9GMX7-F1
#
_entry.id   AF-A0A1H9GMX7-F1
#
_cell.length_a   1.000
_cell.length_b   1.000
_cell.length_c   1.000
_cell.angle_alpha   90.00
_cell.angle_beta   90.00
_cell.angle_gamma   90.00
#
_symmetry.space_group_name_H-M   'P 1'
#
loop_
_entity.id
_entity.type
_entity.pdbx_description
1 polymer ?
#
loop_
_entity_poly.entity_id
_entity_poly.type
_entity_poly.pdbx_seq_one_letter_code
_entity_poly.pdbx_strand_id
1 'polypeptide(L)' 'MQNNLRRERFRYYRRINNVSQRQLSIDLNVSDSHIRNIESGRGNPDVKLLFKLARYLNTSPEELFPDLANIDSVNDD' A
#
# COMPACT_ATOMS: atom_id res chain seq x y z
N MET A 1 14.94 -14.53 8.08
CA MET A 1 14.83 -13.74 6.83
C MET A 1 13.37 -13.31 6.72
N GLN A 2 13.06 -12.02 6.82
CA GLN A 2 11.66 -11.56 6.76
C GLN A 2 11.10 -11.81 5.35
N ASN A 3 9.95 -12.48 5.26
CA ASN A 3 9.19 -12.61 4.03
C ASN A 3 8.81 -11.19 3.56
N ASN A 4 9.48 -10.69 2.51
CA ASN A 4 9.15 -9.40 1.90
C ASN A 4 7.95 -9.59 0.97
N LEU A 5 6.73 -9.48 1.49
CA LEU A 5 5.53 -9.47 0.66
C LEU A 5 5.52 -8.22 -0.21
N ARG A 6 5.80 -8.32 -1.51
CA ARG A 6 5.64 -7.16 -2.40
C ARG A 6 4.17 -6.92 -2.71
N ARG A 7 3.70 -5.70 -2.50
CA ARG A 7 2.31 -5.30 -2.80
C ARG A 7 2.18 -4.88 -4.26
N GLU A 8 2.15 -5.88 -5.15
CA GLU A 8 2.09 -5.64 -6.59
C GLU A 8 0.80 -4.91 -7.02
N ARG A 9 -0.34 -5.09 -6.31
CA ARG A 9 -1.57 -4.31 -6.55
C ARG A 9 -1.36 -2.82 -6.31
N PHE A 10 -0.81 -2.44 -5.15
CA PHE A 10 -0.47 -1.05 -4.84
C PHE A 10 0.49 -0.45 -5.88
N ARG A 11 1.53 -1.19 -6.25
CA ARG A 11 2.49 -0.78 -7.29
C ARG A 11 1.84 -0.61 -8.66
N TYR A 12 0.94 -1.53 -9.03
CA TYR A 12 0.20 -1.49 -10.29
C TYR A 12 -0.65 -0.23 -10.38
N TYR A 13 -1.51 0.04 -9.38
CA TYR A 13 -2.35 1.24 -9.35
C TYR A 13 -1.53 2.53 -9.37
N ARG A 14 -0.41 2.56 -8.64
CA ARG A 14 0.51 3.71 -8.68
C ARG A 14 1.08 3.96 -10.08
N ARG A 15 1.44 2.91 -10.81
CA ARG A 15 2.04 2.99 -12.15
C ARG A 15 1.03 3.38 -13.23
N ILE A 16 -0.18 2.82 -13.22
CA ILE A 16 -1.21 3.18 -14.21
C ILE A 16 -1.68 4.64 -14.04
N ASN A 17 -1.58 5.20 -12.83
CA ASN A 17 -1.81 6.62 -12.57
C ASN A 17 -0.59 7.50 -12.87
N ASN A 18 0.52 6.95 -13.41
CA ASN A 18 1.77 7.66 -13.70
C ASN A 18 2.40 8.37 -12.48
N VAL A 19 2.22 7.81 -11.28
CA VAL A 19 2.70 8.40 -10.03
C VAL A 19 4.00 7.71 -9.60
N SER A 20 5.01 8.46 -9.17
CA SER A 20 6.21 7.90 -8.54
C SER A 20 6.02 7.71 -7.03
N GLN A 21 6.82 6.86 -6.37
CA GLN A 21 6.77 6.73 -4.89
C GLN A 21 7.03 8.07 -4.20
N ARG A 22 8.00 8.83 -4.72
CA ARG A 22 8.34 10.18 -4.25
C ARG A 22 7.19 11.17 -4.45
N GLN A 23 6.53 11.14 -5.61
CA GLN A 23 5.37 12.01 -5.85
C GLN A 23 4.24 11.69 -4.87
N LEU A 24 3.93 10.40 -4.72
CA LEU A 24 2.91 9.95 -3.78
C LEU A 24 3.23 10.34 -2.32
N SER A 25 4.50 10.28 -1.93
CA SER A 25 4.91 10.68 -0.58
C SER A 25 4.72 12.18 -0.34
N ILE A 26 5.05 13.00 -1.34
CA ILE A 26 4.85 14.45 -1.29
C ILE A 26 3.35 14.78 -1.19
N ASP A 27 2.54 14.21 -2.07
CA ASP A 27 1.11 14.54 -2.17
C ASP A 27 0.32 14.11 -0.93
N LEU A 28 0.74 13.03 -0.27
CA LEU A 28 0.09 12.52 0.94
C LEU A 28 0.73 13.03 2.24
N ASN A 29 1.77 13.86 2.14
CA ASN A 29 2.55 14.38 3.26
C ASN A 29 3.07 13.28 4.19
N VAL A 30 3.76 12.30 3.60
CA VAL A 30 4.44 11.19 4.30
C VAL A 30 5.87 11.06 3.80
N SER A 31 6.71 10.29 4.50
CA SER A 31 8.07 10.05 4.03
C SER A 31 8.12 9.08 2.84
N ASP A 32 9.09 9.27 1.96
CA ASP A 32 9.38 8.35 0.84
C ASP A 32 9.70 6.93 1.35
N SER A 33 10.38 6.81 2.51
CA SER A 33 10.63 5.53 3.17
C SER A 33 9.35 4.82 3.61
N HIS A 34 8.32 5.56 4.04
CA HIS A 34 7.04 5.01 4.45
C HIS A 34 6.29 4.41 3.24
N ILE A 35 6.21 5.14 2.13
CA ILE A 35 5.63 4.62 0.87
C ILE A 35 6.39 3.38 0.39
N ARG A 36 7.73 3.40 0.42
CA ARG A 36 8.57 2.26 0.04
C ARG A 36 8.31 1.03 0.91
N ASN A 37 8.18 1.22 2.23
CA ASN A 37 7.90 0.12 3.16
C ASN A 37 6.50 -0.46 2.96
N ILE A 38 5.51 0.37 2.64
CA ILE A 38 4.17 -0.08 2.26
C ILE A 38 4.22 -0.89 0.96
N GLU A 39 4.87 -0.39 -0.10
CA GLU A 39 4.94 -1.09 -1.39
C GLU A 39 5.72 -2.41 -1.31
N SER A 40 6.71 -2.49 -0.42
CA SER A 40 7.45 -3.74 -0.17
C SER A 40 6.80 -4.65 0.89
N GLY A 41 5.64 -4.30 1.42
CA GLY A 41 4.92 -5.03 2.49
C GLY A 41 5.67 -5.16 3.81
N ARG A 42 6.69 -4.32 4.04
CA ARG A 42 7.42 -4.27 5.33
C ARG A 42 6.70 -3.43 6.38
N GLY A 43 5.65 -2.72 6.00
CA GLY A 43 4.82 -1.95 6.91
C GLY A 43 3.43 -1.77 6.33
N ASN A 44 2.44 -1.62 7.20
CA ASN A 44 1.06 -1.36 6.80
C ASN A 44 0.77 0.15 6.87
N PRO A 45 -0.02 0.69 5.94
CA PRO A 45 -0.60 2.01 6.16
C PRO A 45 -1.53 1.95 7.37
N ASP A 46 -1.61 3.04 8.14
CA ASP A 46 -2.71 3.20 9.10
C ASP A 46 -4.04 3.35 8.34
N VAL A 47 -5.15 3.24 9.07
CA VAL A 47 -6.50 3.32 8.48
C VAL A 47 -6.70 4.62 7.69
N LYS A 48 -6.19 5.76 8.19
CA LYS A 48 -6.35 7.05 7.53
C LYS A 48 -5.57 7.10 6.20
N LEU A 49 -4.33 6.61 6.20
CA LEU A 49 -3.47 6.56 5.04
C LEU A 49 -3.98 5.54 4.02
N LEU A 50 -4.52 4.40 4.46
CA LEU A 50 -5.15 3.41 3.60
C LEU A 50 -6.23 4.04 2.72
N PHE A 51 -7.18 4.75 3.33
CA PHE A 51 -8.24 5.44 2.58
C PHE A 51 -7.74 6.59 1.73
N LYS A 52 -6.71 7.33 2.17
CA LYS A 52 -6.06 8.36 1.35
C LYS A 52 -5.42 7.77 0.09
N LEU A 53 -4.70 6.65 0.22
CA LEU A 53 -4.03 5.97 -0.88
C LEU A 53 -5.05 5.44 -1.90
N ALA A 54 -6.11 4.78 -1.42
CA ALA A 54 -7.21 4.29 -2.26
C ALA A 54 -7.86 5.43 -3.06
N ARG A 55 -8.21 6.53 -2.39
CA ARG A 55 -8.79 7.72 -3.03
C ARG A 55 -7.83 8.35 -4.05
N TYR A 56 -6.57 8.54 -3.66
CA TYR A 56 -5.57 9.16 -4.53
C TYR A 56 -5.33 8.34 -5.81
N LEU A 57 -5.35 7.00 -5.72
CA LEU A 57 -5.12 6.10 -6.84
C LEU A 57 -6.41 5.67 -7.57
N ASN A 58 -7.55 6.28 -7.24
CA ASN A 58 -8.86 6.01 -7.83
C ASN A 58 -9.26 4.52 -7.79
N THR A 59 -9.16 3.91 -6.62
CA THR A 59 -9.56 2.51 -6.37
C THR A 59 -10.10 2.32 -4.94
N SER A 60 -10.50 1.10 -4.56
CA SER A 60 -10.92 0.76 -3.21
C SER A 60 -9.74 0.24 -2.35
N PRO A 61 -9.80 0.35 -1.01
CA PRO A 61 -8.79 -0.22 -0.12
C PRO A 61 -8.56 -1.73 -0.33
N GLU A 62 -9.63 -2.49 -0.57
CA GLU A 62 -9.61 -3.93 -0.75
C GLU A 62 -8.89 -4.32 -2.04
N GLU A 63 -9.15 -3.58 -3.12
CA GLU A 63 -8.46 -3.77 -4.41
C GLU A 63 -6.98 -3.37 -4.35
N LEU A 64 -6.67 -2.36 -3.54
CA LEU A 64 -5.33 -1.82 -3.40
C LEU A 64 -4.45 -2.66 -2.46
N PHE A 65 -5.05 -3.24 -1.42
CA PHE A 65 -4.41 -4.00 -0.35
C PHE A 65 -5.18 -5.29 -0.02
N PRO A 66 -5.25 -6.27 -0.94
CA PRO A 66 -6.00 -7.50 -0.72
C PRO A 66 -5.44 -8.33 0.45
N ASP A 67 -4.15 -8.21 0.74
CA ASP A 67 -3.49 -8.82 1.90
C ASP A 67 -3.98 -8.28 3.25
N LEU A 68 -4.53 -7.06 3.27
CA LEU A 68 -5.09 -6.44 4.48
C LEU A 68 -6.61 -6.63 4.59
N ALA A 69 -7.27 -6.99 3.49
CA ALA A 69 -8.72 -7.18 3.44
C ALA A 69 -9.15 -8.62 3.75
N ASN A 70 -8.29 -9.61 3.48
CA ASN A 70 -8.55 -10.99 3.86
C ASN A 70 -8.21 -11.22 5.35
N ILE A 71 -9.26 -11.29 6.18
CA ILE A 71 -9.16 -11.58 7.62
C ILE A 71 -8.96 -13.09 7.88
N ASP A 72 -9.15 -13.95 6.88
CA ASP A 72 -9.29 -15.40 7.07
C ASP A 72 -7.99 -16.23 7.02
N SER A 73 -6.85 -15.67 7.45
CA SER A 73 -5.66 -16.47 7.73
C SER A 73 -5.08 -16.19 9.11
N VAL A 74 -5.94 -16.03 10.11
CA VAL A 74 -5.58 -16.23 11.51
C VAL A 74 -5.78 -17.70 11.86
N ASN A 75 -4.91 -18.55 11.32
CA ASN A 75 -4.59 -19.88 11.84
C ASN A 75 -3.21 -20.22 11.26
N ASP A 76 -2.18 -19.54 11.76
CA ASP A 76 -0.82 -20.07 11.77
C ASP A 76 -0.42 -20.14 13.25
N ASP A 77 0.06 -21.32 13.65
CA ASP A 77 0.38 -21.80 15.00
C ASP A 77 1.22 -20.87 15.90
#